data_AF-A0A9P5AN91-F1
#
_entry.id   AF-A0A9P5AN91-F1
#
_cell.length_a   1.000
_cell.length_b   1.000
_cell.length_c   1.000
_cell.angle_alpha   90.00
_cell.angle_beta   90.00
_cell.angle_gamma   90.00
#
_symmetry.space_group_name_H-M   'P 1'
#
loop_
_entity.id
_entity.type
_entity.pdbx_description
1 polymer ?
#
loop_
_entity_poly.entity_id
_entity_poly.type
_entity_poly.pdbx_seq_one_letter_code
_entity_poly.pdbx_strand_id
1 'polypeptide(L)'
;MQNIQLLGTLLMSVGQQYGVILRSIDKECEIARDQNEPKRLHFSDSGEQASTKMPIYGVELSPFEWSSLAKKAVRAEVYGNGSDEDTLWSLLNYLEERQAHWHAVPPHEDCPHQDQTEEEPFCIKIILRVKDLIQALKWKNVGVEGEKD
;
A
#
# COMPACT_ATOMS: atom_id res chain seq x y z
N MET A 1 16.67 6.01 -19.80
CA MET A 1 16.46 4.76 -19.01
C MET A 1 16.66 4.93 -17.51
N GLN A 2 17.71 5.61 -17.01
CA GLN A 2 18.05 5.65 -15.58
C GLN A 2 16.92 6.12 -14.64
N ASN A 3 16.20 7.20 -14.98
CA ASN A 3 15.12 7.74 -14.13
C ASN A 3 13.98 6.74 -13.91
N ILE A 4 13.66 5.95 -14.93
CA ILE A 4 12.58 4.94 -14.89
C ILE A 4 13.01 3.75 -14.03
N GLN A 5 14.26 3.31 -14.15
CA GLN A 5 14.79 2.23 -13.32
C GLN A 5 14.83 2.62 -11.84
N LEU A 6 15.25 3.85 -11.53
CA LEU A 6 15.23 4.38 -10.17
C LEU A 6 13.80 4.46 -9.61
N LEU A 7 12.87 5.03 -10.39
CA LEU A 7 11.46 5.12 -9.99
C LEU A 7 10.84 3.74 -9.77
N GLY A 8 11.07 2.80 -10.68
CA GLY A 8 10.58 1.44 -10.54
C GLY A 8 11.15 0.72 -9.33
N THR A 9 12.42 0.95 -9.00
CA THR A 9 13.05 0.41 -7.78
C THR A 9 12.39 0.99 -6.53
N LEU A 10 12.17 2.31 -6.49
CA LEU A 10 11.48 2.98 -5.40
C LEU A 10 10.08 2.41 -5.18
N LEU A 11 9.28 2.29 -6.26
CA LEU A 11 7.91 1.77 -6.20
C LEU A 11 7.87 0.31 -5.70
N MET A 12 8.83 -0.52 -6.15
CA MET A 12 8.99 -1.89 -5.66
C MET A 12 9.30 -1.92 -4.16
N SER A 13 10.24 -1.08 -3.70
CA SER A 13 10.58 -0.99 -2.28
C SER A 13 9.41 -0.52 -1.43
N VAL A 14 8.64 0.47 -1.90
CA VAL A 14 7.43 0.94 -1.23
C VAL A 14 6.38 -0.19 -1.12
N GLY A 15 6.09 -0.89 -2.21
CA GLY A 15 5.18 -2.03 -2.20
C GLY A 15 5.62 -3.14 -1.23
N GLN A 16 6.91 -3.47 -1.21
CA GLN A 16 7.48 -4.43 -0.26
C GLN A 16 7.32 -3.99 1.20
N GLN A 17 7.49 -2.69 1.46
CA GLN A 17 7.40 -2.14 2.81
C GLN A 17 5.98 -2.21 3.36
N TYR A 18 4.93 -2.04 2.55
CA TYR A 18 3.56 -2.33 2.97
C TYR A 18 3.39 -3.79 3.42
N GLY A 19 4.02 -4.73 2.74
CA GLY A 19 4.05 -6.12 3.19
C GLY A 19 4.74 -6.32 4.55
N VAL A 20 5.80 -5.56 4.83
CA VAL A 20 6.47 -5.57 6.15
C VAL A 20 5.53 -5.00 7.23
N ILE A 21 4.86 -3.88 6.95
CA ILE A 21 3.90 -3.23 7.86
C ILE A 21 2.78 -4.20 8.22
N LEU A 22 2.16 -4.85 7.23
CA LEU A 22 1.08 -5.82 7.46
C LEU A 22 1.53 -7.00 8.33
N ARG A 23 2.74 -7.53 8.11
CA ARG A 23 3.32 -8.58 8.97
C ARG A 23 3.63 -8.09 10.37
N SER A 24 4.01 -6.83 10.53
CA SER A 24 4.24 -6.23 11.85
C SER A 24 2.94 -6.14 12.63
N ILE A 25 1.84 -5.74 11.98
CA ILE A 25 0.51 -5.71 12.58
C ILE A 25 0.08 -7.12 13.01
N ASP A 26 0.29 -8.14 12.16
CA ASP A 26 0.02 -9.53 12.52
C ASP A 26 0.81 -9.97 13.75
N LYS A 27 2.11 -9.70 13.76
CA LYS A 27 2.98 -10.04 14.89
C LYS A 27 2.53 -9.36 16.18
N GLU A 28 2.15 -8.08 16.12
CA GLU A 28 1.69 -7.35 17.29
C GLU A 28 0.34 -7.85 17.81
N CYS A 29 -0.56 -8.26 16.91
CA CYS A 29 -1.82 -8.90 17.26
C CYS A 29 -1.59 -10.20 18.04
N GLU A 30 -0.68 -11.05 17.57
CA GLU A 30 -0.36 -12.32 18.23
C GLU A 30 0.25 -12.08 19.62
N ILE A 31 1.20 -11.15 19.75
CA ILE A 31 1.81 -10.80 21.05
C ILE A 31 0.74 -10.32 22.04
N ALA A 32 -0.15 -9.43 21.62
CA ALA A 32 -1.19 -8.87 22.48
C ALA A 32 -2.24 -9.93 22.86
N ARG A 33 -2.53 -10.88 21.97
CA ARG A 33 -3.39 -12.04 22.26
C ARG A 33 -2.73 -12.94 23.31
N ASP A 34 -1.45 -13.25 23.16
CA ASP A 34 -0.71 -14.12 24.08
C ASP A 34 -0.58 -13.50 25.48
N GLN A 35 -0.52 -12.16 25.56
CA GLN A 35 -0.47 -11.40 26.81
C GLN A 35 -1.86 -11.10 27.39
N ASN A 36 -2.94 -11.41 26.66
CA ASN A 36 -4.31 -11.04 26.98
C ASN A 36 -4.49 -9.53 27.24
N GLU A 37 -3.72 -8.70 26.52
CA GLU A 37 -3.71 -7.25 26.66
C GLU A 37 -4.57 -6.59 25.58
N PRO A 38 -5.61 -5.82 25.97
CA PRO A 38 -6.39 -5.04 25.01
C PRO A 38 -5.55 -3.91 24.42
N LYS A 39 -5.81 -3.56 23.16
CA LYS A 39 -5.14 -2.43 22.50
C LYS A 39 -5.98 -1.17 22.68
N ARG A 40 -5.38 -0.12 23.24
CA ARG A 40 -6.04 1.17 23.43
C ARG A 40 -5.71 2.11 22.28
N LEU A 41 -6.74 2.56 21.56
CA LEU A 41 -6.63 3.61 20.55
C LEU A 41 -7.04 4.94 21.18
N HIS A 42 -6.23 5.96 20.93
CA HIS A 42 -6.44 7.31 21.43
C HIS A 42 -6.72 8.25 20.26
N PHE A 43 -7.83 8.98 20.36
CA PHE A 43 -8.19 10.03 19.41
C PHE A 43 -7.93 11.39 20.05
N SER A 44 -7.06 12.18 19.41
CA SER A 44 -6.83 13.58 19.76
C SER A 44 -7.47 14.47 18.69
N ASP A 45 -8.21 15.48 19.12
CA ASP A 45 -8.76 16.48 18.21
C ASP A 45 -7.61 17.40 17.76
N SER A 46 -7.42 17.50 16.44
CA SER A 46 -6.47 18.35 15.72
C SER A 46 -4.96 18.03 15.82
N GLY A 47 -4.27 18.14 14.67
CA GLY A 47 -2.86 17.84 14.42
C GLY A 47 -1.81 18.68 15.15
N GLU A 48 -2.04 19.03 16.41
CA GLU A 48 -0.99 19.52 17.29
C GLU A 48 -0.21 18.30 17.82
N GLN A 49 1.09 18.27 17.53
CA GLN A 49 2.04 17.28 18.06
C GLN A 49 1.71 16.98 19.51
N ALA A 50 1.28 15.75 19.80
CA ALA A 50 1.04 15.14 21.10
C ALA A 50 1.36 16.08 22.27
N SER A 51 0.55 17.12 22.45
CA SER A 51 0.66 17.99 23.59
C SER A 51 0.14 17.17 24.75
N THR A 52 0.78 17.29 25.90
CA THR A 52 0.59 16.54 27.15
C THR A 52 -0.83 16.56 27.73
N LYS A 53 -1.83 17.00 26.96
CA LYS A 53 -3.25 16.95 27.26
C LYS A 53 -3.77 15.55 26.94
N MET A 54 -4.33 14.94 27.97
CA MET A 54 -4.99 13.63 27.95
C MET A 54 -5.82 13.41 26.68
N PRO A 55 -5.73 12.24 26.03
CA PRO A 55 -6.56 11.93 24.87
C PRO A 55 -8.04 12.05 25.22
N ILE A 56 -8.78 12.77 24.38
CA ILE A 56 -10.18 13.18 24.65
C ILE A 56 -11.09 11.95 24.66
N TYR A 57 -10.78 10.94 23.85
CA TYR A 57 -11.44 9.62 23.86
C TYR A 57 -10.41 8.49 23.67
N GLY A 58 -10.55 7.44 24.47
CA GLY A 58 -9.81 6.18 24.33
C GLY A 58 -10.77 5.03 24.10
N VAL A 59 -10.56 4.25 23.04
CA VAL A 59 -11.33 3.02 22.76
C VAL A 59 -10.44 1.82 23.02
N GLU A 60 -10.91 0.88 23.83
CA GLU A 60 -10.27 -0.42 24.02
C GLU A 60 -10.80 -1.39 22.98
N LEU A 61 -9.88 -2.02 22.25
CA LEU A 61 -10.17 -3.01 21.23
C LEU A 61 -9.53 -4.33 21.61
N SER A 62 -10.19 -5.44 21.25
CA SER A 62 -9.51 -6.73 21.23
C SER A 62 -8.33 -6.69 20.25
N PRO A 63 -7.28 -7.51 20.45
CA PRO A 63 -6.16 -7.59 19.52
C PRO A 63 -6.60 -7.79 18.05
N PHE A 64 -7.64 -8.61 17.84
CA PHE A 64 -8.19 -8.87 16.51
C PHE A 64 -8.87 -7.66 15.89
N GLU A 65 -9.71 -6.94 16.64
CA GLU A 65 -10.38 -5.72 16.17
C GLU A 65 -9.36 -4.64 15.83
N TRP A 66 -8.36 -4.45 16.70
CA TRP A 66 -7.27 -3.51 16.47
C TRP A 66 -6.49 -3.85 15.20
N SER A 67 -6.08 -5.11 15.02
CA SER A 67 -5.36 -5.56 13.82
C SER A 67 -6.18 -5.37 12.56
N SER A 68 -7.48 -5.70 12.62
CA SER A 68 -8.40 -5.51 11.50
C SER A 68 -8.53 -4.04 11.13
N LEU A 69 -8.64 -3.15 12.12
CA LEU A 69 -8.70 -1.70 11.90
C LEU A 69 -7.39 -1.15 11.34
N ALA A 70 -6.24 -1.55 11.89
CA ALA A 70 -4.92 -1.14 11.41
C ALA A 70 -4.70 -1.55 9.95
N LYS A 71 -5.01 -2.80 9.58
CA LYS A 71 -4.91 -3.24 8.17
C LYS A 71 -5.87 -2.50 7.24
N LYS A 72 -7.08 -2.15 7.71
CA LYS A 72 -8.01 -1.32 6.94
C LYS A 72 -7.45 0.09 6.71
N ALA A 73 -6.80 0.70 7.70
CA ALA A 73 -6.15 2.00 7.56
C ALA A 73 -5.02 1.94 6.52
N VAL A 74 -4.14 0.93 6.60
CA VAL A 74 -3.07 0.73 5.60
C VAL A 74 -3.66 0.49 4.20
N ARG A 75 -4.73 -0.31 4.10
CA ARG A 75 -5.42 -0.54 2.81
C ARG A 75 -6.00 0.76 2.24
N ALA A 76 -6.56 1.63 3.09
CA ALA A 76 -7.11 2.91 2.67
C ALA A 76 -6.02 3.87 2.17
N GLU A 77 -4.82 3.84 2.74
CA GLU A 77 -3.67 4.61 2.23
C GLU A 77 -3.24 4.14 0.82
N VAL A 78 -3.28 2.83 0.57
CA VAL A 78 -2.86 2.25 -0.71
C VAL A 78 -3.91 2.42 -1.82
N TYR A 79 -5.19 2.16 -1.51
CA TYR A 79 -6.28 2.12 -2.50
C TYR A 79 -7.27 3.28 -2.41
N GLY A 80 -7.19 4.11 -1.37
CA GLY A 80 -8.17 5.13 -1.06
C GLY A 80 -9.32 4.61 -0.20
N ASN A 81 -10.09 5.56 0.34
CA ASN A 81 -11.31 5.29 1.12
C ASN A 81 -12.59 5.81 0.44
N GLY A 82 -12.50 6.24 -0.82
CA GLY A 82 -13.59 6.87 -1.58
C GLY A 82 -13.55 8.40 -1.59
N SER A 83 -12.62 9.05 -0.87
CA SER A 83 -12.23 10.43 -1.12
C SER A 83 -11.32 10.54 -2.35
N ASP A 84 -11.28 11.74 -2.94
CA ASP A 84 -10.43 12.08 -4.09
C ASP A 84 -8.99 12.37 -3.60
N GLU A 85 -8.37 11.37 -2.96
CA GLU A 85 -7.02 11.44 -2.41
C GLU A 85 -5.99 10.80 -3.34
N ASP A 86 -4.79 11.38 -3.37
CA ASP A 86 -3.64 10.78 -4.05
C ASP A 86 -3.19 9.53 -3.28
N THR A 87 -3.41 8.36 -3.89
CA THR A 87 -3.08 7.05 -3.31
C THR A 87 -1.91 6.43 -4.06
N LEU A 88 -1.27 5.42 -3.47
CA LEU A 88 -0.26 4.66 -4.20
C LEU A 88 -0.86 4.02 -5.46
N TRP A 89 -2.09 3.51 -5.38
CA TRP A 89 -2.74 2.87 -6.53
C TRP A 89 -3.06 3.87 -7.65
N SER A 90 -3.54 5.08 -7.32
CA SER A 90 -3.78 6.12 -8.33
C SER A 90 -2.49 6.58 -9.00
N LEU A 91 -1.40 6.70 -8.24
CA LEU A 91 -0.07 6.99 -8.79
C LEU A 91 0.39 5.89 -9.77
N LEU A 92 0.20 4.62 -9.44
CA LEU A 92 0.57 3.51 -10.32
C LEU A 92 -0.25 3.49 -11.61
N ASN A 93 -1.56 3.75 -11.53
CA ASN A 93 -2.42 3.89 -12.72
C ASN A 93 -1.96 5.03 -13.62
N TYR A 94 -1.72 6.20 -13.03
CA TYR A 94 -1.24 7.37 -13.76
C TYR A 94 0.10 7.09 -14.48
N LEU A 95 1.05 6.44 -13.80
CA LEU A 95 2.33 6.08 -14.40
C LEU A 95 2.19 5.08 -15.54
N GLU A 96 1.30 4.08 -15.41
CA GLU A 96 1.03 3.11 -16.47
C GLU A 96 0.44 3.78 -17.70
N GLU A 97 -0.63 4.57 -17.53
CA GLU A 97 -1.29 5.29 -18.63
C GLU A 97 -0.31 6.23 -19.33
N ARG A 98 0.49 6.96 -18.57
CA ARG A 98 1.51 7.85 -19.11
C ARG A 98 2.56 7.10 -19.93
N GLN A 99 3.06 5.96 -19.43
CA GLN A 99 4.06 5.16 -20.16
C GLN A 99 3.44 4.52 -21.41
N ALA A 100 2.23 3.97 -21.30
CA ALA A 100 1.50 3.42 -22.43
C ALA A 100 1.28 4.48 -23.53
N HIS A 101 0.88 5.69 -23.15
CA HIS A 101 0.73 6.81 -24.09
C HIS A 101 2.06 7.20 -24.74
N TRP A 102 3.15 7.26 -23.98
CA TRP A 102 4.48 7.56 -24.52
C TRP A 102 4.93 6.52 -25.55
N HIS A 103 4.60 5.25 -25.33
CA HIS A 103 4.95 4.15 -26.23
C HIS A 103 4.01 4.00 -27.43
N ALA A 104 2.78 4.51 -27.36
CA ALA A 104 1.84 4.52 -28.48
C ALA A 104 2.19 5.57 -29.55
N VAL A 105 2.96 6.60 -29.18
CA VAL A 105 3.40 7.62 -30.13
C VAL A 105 4.67 7.13 -30.86
N PRO A 106 4.63 6.96 -32.19
CA PRO A 106 5.81 6.54 -32.94
C PRO A 106 6.93 7.58 -32.79
N PRO A 107 8.19 7.14 -32.66
CA PRO A 107 9.33 8.05 -32.59
C PRO A 107 9.42 8.90 -33.85
N HIS A 108 9.98 10.11 -33.71
CA HIS A 108 10.23 11.02 -34.83
C HIS A 108 11.09 10.35 -35.92
N GLU A 109 10.89 10.72 -37.18
CA GLU A 109 11.57 10.12 -38.35
C GLU A 109 13.11 10.21 -38.27
N ASP A 110 13.63 11.19 -37.55
CA ASP A 110 15.07 11.39 -37.32
C ASP A 110 15.68 10.48 -36.24
N CYS A 111 14.89 9.58 -35.63
CA CYS A 111 15.36 8.72 -34.55
C CYS A 111 16.11 7.49 -35.12
N PRO A 112 17.43 7.35 -34.88
CA PRO A 112 18.27 6.39 -35.60
C PRO A 112 18.07 4.91 -35.22
N HIS A 113 17.16 4.60 -34.28
CA HIS A 113 16.92 3.25 -33.78
C HIS A 113 15.41 2.94 -33.83
N GLN A 114 15.01 2.30 -34.92
CA GLN A 114 13.61 2.07 -35.28
C GLN A 114 13.15 0.61 -35.04
N ASP A 115 13.85 -0.13 -34.20
CA ASP A 115 13.44 -1.49 -33.82
C ASP A 115 12.27 -1.40 -32.82
N GLN A 116 11.05 -1.38 -33.37
CA GLN A 116 9.83 -1.64 -32.61
C GLN A 116 9.80 -3.14 -32.30
N THR A 117 10.30 -3.53 -31.13
CA THR A 117 10.03 -4.87 -30.59
C THR A 117 8.56 -4.94 -30.17
N GLU A 118 7.85 -6.02 -30.53
CA GLU A 118 6.49 -6.29 -30.02
C GLU A 118 6.46 -6.61 -28.51
N GLU A 119 7.63 -6.67 -27.88
CA GLU A 119 7.75 -6.94 -26.46
C GLU A 119 7.35 -5.72 -25.62
N GLU A 120 6.53 -5.95 -24.59
CA GLU A 120 6.09 -4.89 -23.69
C GLU A 120 7.29 -4.13 -23.09
N PRO A 121 7.28 -2.79 -23.14
CA PRO A 121 8.36 -1.96 -22.60
C PRO A 121 8.66 -2.25 -21.14
N PHE A 122 9.95 -2.30 -20.79
CA PHE A 122 10.41 -2.56 -19.42
C PHE A 122 9.79 -1.61 -18.37
N CYS A 123 9.55 -0.35 -18.74
CA CYS A 123 8.94 0.65 -17.87
C CYS A 123 7.48 0.34 -17.51
N ILE A 124 6.75 -0.39 -18.37
CA ILE A 124 5.39 -0.84 -18.12
C ILE A 124 5.45 -2.10 -17.26
N LYS A 125 6.30 -3.07 -17.63
CA LYS A 125 6.51 -4.32 -16.88
C LYS A 125 6.81 -4.08 -15.40
N ILE A 126 7.64 -3.09 -15.08
CA ILE A 126 7.98 -2.80 -13.67
C ILE A 126 6.77 -2.24 -12.90
N ILE A 127 5.91 -1.44 -13.53
CA ILE A 127 4.69 -0.91 -12.90
C ILE A 127 3.70 -2.05 -12.65
N LEU A 128 3.49 -2.92 -13.64
CA LEU A 128 2.65 -4.11 -13.51
C LEU A 128 3.17 -5.01 -12.39
N ARG A 129 4.49 -5.20 -12.29
CA ARG A 129 5.08 -6.01 -11.23
C ARG A 129 4.84 -5.44 -9.83
N VAL A 130 4.88 -4.12 -9.67
CA VAL A 130 4.53 -3.46 -8.40
C VAL A 130 3.06 -3.68 -8.07
N LYS A 131 2.17 -3.54 -9.06
CA LYS A 131 0.73 -3.79 -8.90
C LYS A 131 0.44 -5.21 -8.45
N ASP A 132 1.04 -6.20 -9.09
CA ASP A 132 0.93 -7.62 -8.70
C ASP A 132 1.37 -7.83 -7.25
N LEU A 133 2.49 -7.21 -6.86
CA LEU A 133 3.02 -7.33 -5.51
C LEU A 133 2.04 -6.76 -4.48
N ILE A 134 1.47 -5.59 -4.75
CA ILE A 134 0.49 -4.92 -3.87
C ILE A 134 -0.81 -5.74 -3.78
N GLN A 135 -1.30 -6.28 -4.90
CA GLN A 135 -2.50 -7.11 -4.93
C GLN A 135 -2.31 -8.42 -4.15
N ALA A 136 -1.11 -8.98 -4.16
CA ALA A 136 -0.76 -10.20 -3.42
C ALA A 136 -0.62 -9.99 -1.89
N LEU A 137 -0.68 -8.75 -1.39
CA LEU A 137 -0.57 -8.48 0.04
C LEU A 137 -1.77 -9.00 0.84
N LYS A 138 -1.52 -9.41 2.09
CA LYS A 138 -2.55 -9.96 2.99
C LYS A 138 -3.31 -8.84 3.71
N TRP A 139 -4.33 -8.29 3.05
CA TRP A 139 -5.11 -7.14 3.53
C TRP A 139 -6.13 -7.44 4.64
N LYS A 140 -6.45 -8.71 4.88
CA LYS A 140 -7.44 -9.14 5.88
C LYS A 140 -6.79 -10.06 6.89
N ASN A 141 -7.35 -10.09 8.09
CA ASN A 141 -7.07 -11.16 9.04
C ASN A 141 -7.77 -12.42 8.57
N VAL A 142 -7.07 -13.54 8.59
CA VAL A 142 -7.69 -14.86 8.40
C VAL A 142 -8.38 -15.16 9.72
N GLY A 143 -9.69 -14.94 9.80
CA GLY A 143 -10.45 -15.29 10.98
C GLY A 143 -10.43 -16.80 11.20
N VAL A 144 -10.30 -17.21 12.45
CA VAL A 144 -10.71 -18.55 12.87
C VAL A 144 -12.24 -18.58 12.78
N GLU A 145 -12.78 -18.88 11.59
CA GLU A 145 -14.15 -19.33 11.46
C GLU A 145 -14.20 -20.78 11.98
N GLY A 146 -14.46 -20.96 13.27
CA GLY A 146 -14.39 -22.30 13.85
C GLY A 146 -14.71 -22.40 15.34
N GLU A 147 -15.72 -21.69 15.83
CA GLU A 147 -16.38 -22.07 17.09
C GLU A 147 -17.88 -21.78 16.92
N LYS A 148 -18.59 -22.80 16.44
CA LYS A 148 -20.04 -22.91 16.61
C LYS A 148 -20.22 -23.92 17.72
N ASP A 149 -20.78 -23.44 18.83
CA ASP A 149 -21.49 -24.26 19.82
C ASP A 149 -22.59 -25.11 19.15
#